data_AF-A0A4Q9W2I7-F1
#
_entry.id   AF-A0A4Q9W2I7-F1
#
_cell.length_a   1.000
_cell.length_b   1.000
_cell.length_c   1.000
_cell.angle_alpha   90.00
_cell.angle_beta   90.00
_cell.angle_gamma   90.00
#
_symmetry.space_group_name_H-M   'P 1'
#
loop_
_entity.id
_entity.type
_entity.pdbx_description
1 polymer ?
#
loop_
_entity_poly.entity_id
_entity_poly.type
_entity_poly.pdbx_seq_one_letter_code
_entity_poly.pdbx_strand_id
1 'polypeptide(L)'
;NGLPGGYTSTERFVRATYLRHHLSSSHNEDINLMNCFKILDSVSIPQGAVLDAGETHYTQYQLVMESKERSYYIKPYFSNQIFKIKLTEDILSKNEMTFLPINHELKITSIQ
;
A
#
# COMPACT_ATOMS: atom_id res chain seq x y z
N ASN A 1 -12.32 -12.38 23.38
CA ASN A 1 -11.14 -12.67 22.52
C ASN A 1 -11.30 -11.91 21.21
N GLY A 2 -10.34 -11.06 20.85
CA GLY A 2 -10.36 -10.25 19.62
C GLY A 2 -9.27 -10.68 18.63
N LEU A 3 -9.20 -10.00 17.49
CA LEU A 3 -8.08 -10.19 16.55
C LEU A 3 -6.75 -9.77 17.20
N PRO A 4 -5.63 -10.47 16.88
CA PRO A 4 -4.32 -10.09 17.38
C PRO A 4 -3.92 -8.70 16.88
N GLY A 5 -3.35 -7.86 17.76
CA GLY A 5 -3.05 -6.46 17.48
C GLY A 5 -1.57 -6.13 17.25
N GLY A 6 -0.64 -7.05 17.53
CA GLY A 6 0.79 -6.80 17.43
C GLY A 6 1.31 -6.78 15.99
N TYR A 7 2.59 -6.44 15.85
CA TYR A 7 3.26 -6.31 14.56
C TYR A 7 4.15 -7.51 14.22
N THR A 8 4.01 -8.66 14.88
CA THR A 8 4.74 -9.86 14.43
C THR A 8 4.19 -10.37 13.10
N SER A 9 4.97 -11.19 12.38
CA SER A 9 4.56 -11.74 11.08
C SER A 9 3.22 -12.50 11.16
N THR A 10 3.07 -13.37 12.15
CA THR A 10 1.87 -14.19 12.35
C THR A 10 0.64 -13.33 12.64
N GLU A 11 0.77 -12.32 13.50
CA GLU A 11 -0.36 -11.46 13.85
C GLU A 11 -0.83 -10.61 12.66
N ARG A 12 0.11 -10.07 11.88
CA ARG A 12 -0.21 -9.35 10.63
C ARG A 12 -0.90 -10.28 9.62
N PHE A 13 -0.40 -11.50 9.45
CA PHE A 13 -1.01 -12.49 8.55
C PHE A 13 -2.46 -12.79 8.95
N VAL A 14 -2.73 -13.03 10.23
CA VAL A 14 -4.09 -13.31 10.74
C VAL A 14 -5.02 -12.13 10.50
N ARG A 15 -4.60 -10.89 10.81
CA ARG A 15 -5.42 -9.69 10.56
C ARG A 15 -5.72 -9.49 9.08
N ALA A 16 -4.70 -9.52 8.22
CA ALA A 16 -4.87 -9.30 6.80
C ALA A 16 -5.78 -10.36 6.16
N THR A 17 -5.60 -11.64 6.51
CA THR A 17 -6.43 -12.74 6.01
C THR A 17 -7.87 -12.61 6.48
N TYR A 18 -8.10 -12.31 7.76
CA TYR A 18 -9.43 -12.11 8.29
C TYR A 18 -10.15 -10.96 7.56
N LEU A 19 -9.51 -9.81 7.42
CA LEU A 19 -10.08 -8.65 6.73
C LEU A 19 -10.35 -8.95 5.25
N ARG A 20 -9.40 -9.60 4.56
CA ARG A 20 -9.58 -10.01 3.15
C ARG A 20 -10.76 -10.96 2.95
N HIS A 21 -11.06 -11.81 3.92
CA HIS A 21 -12.19 -12.74 3.85
C HIS A 21 -13.55 -12.05 4.08
N HIS A 22 -13.60 -11.06 4.97
CA HIS A 22 -14.86 -10.43 5.39
C HIS A 22 -15.19 -9.13 4.65
N LEU A 23 -14.22 -8.49 3.99
CA LEU A 23 -14.47 -7.30 3.19
C LEU A 23 -15.34 -7.63 1.97
N SER A 24 -16.41 -6.86 1.79
CA SER A 24 -17.29 -6.99 0.63
C SER A 24 -16.60 -6.47 -0.63
N SER A 25 -16.70 -7.23 -1.71
CA SER A 25 -16.34 -6.74 -3.05
C SER A 25 -17.39 -5.75 -3.55
N SER A 26 -16.94 -4.80 -4.37
CA SER A 26 -17.79 -3.82 -5.05
C SER A 26 -17.73 -4.01 -6.57
N HIS A 27 -18.77 -3.58 -7.28
CA HIS A 27 -18.74 -3.43 -8.74
C HIS A 27 -17.97 -2.16 -9.17
N ASN A 28 -17.61 -1.29 -8.23
CA ASN A 28 -16.77 -0.12 -8.46
C ASN A 28 -15.31 -0.47 -8.12
N GLU A 29 -14.43 -0.46 -9.12
CA GLU A 29 -13.02 -0.81 -8.96
C GLU A 29 -12.23 0.16 -8.07
N ASP A 30 -12.60 1.43 -8.01
CA ASP A 30 -11.96 2.38 -7.10
C ASP A 30 -12.24 2.00 -5.64
N ILE A 31 -13.43 1.48 -5.34
CA ILE A 31 -13.77 0.94 -4.02
C ILE A 31 -12.94 -0.31 -3.72
N ASN A 32 -12.78 -1.21 -4.68
CA ASN A 32 -11.95 -2.41 -4.50
C ASN A 32 -10.47 -2.06 -4.27
N LEU A 33 -9.94 -1.11 -5.04
CA LEU A 33 -8.59 -0.57 -4.86
C LEU A 33 -8.41 0.02 -3.45
N MET A 34 -9.37 0.83 -3.01
CA MET A 34 -9.35 1.38 -1.66
C MET A 34 -9.42 0.28 -0.59
N ASN A 35 -10.23 -0.76 -0.79
CA ASN A 35 -10.29 -1.92 0.12
C ASN A 35 -8.94 -2.63 0.23
N CYS A 36 -8.19 -2.79 -0.87
CA CYS A 36 -6.83 -3.33 -0.83
C CYS A 36 -5.92 -2.47 0.08
N PHE A 37 -5.95 -1.15 -0.06
CA PHE A 37 -5.20 -0.27 0.83
C PHE A 37 -5.68 -0.32 2.28
N LYS A 38 -6.98 -0.49 2.55
CA LYS A 38 -7.49 -0.66 3.93
C LYS A 38 -6.98 -1.94 4.58
N ILE A 39 -6.86 -3.05 3.84
CA ILE A 39 -6.22 -4.27 4.33
C ILE A 39 -4.76 -3.97 4.67
N LEU A 40 -4.02 -3.33 3.77
CA LEU A 40 -2.60 -3.00 3.99
C LEU A 40 -2.40 -2.01 5.15
N ASP A 41 -3.31 -1.05 5.34
CA ASP A 41 -3.28 -0.10 6.44
C ASP A 41 -3.42 -0.81 7.80
N SER A 42 -4.22 -1.88 7.89
CA SER A 42 -4.42 -2.67 9.13
C SER A 42 -3.17 -3.42 9.62
N VAL A 43 -2.18 -3.56 8.76
CA VAL A 43 -0.91 -4.23 9.03
C VAL A 43 0.29 -3.32 8.79
N SER A 44 0.05 -2.05 8.49
CA SER A 44 1.09 -1.03 8.33
C SER A 44 1.74 -0.75 9.67
N ILE A 45 3.06 -0.68 9.68
CA ILE A 45 3.87 -0.48 10.89
C ILE A 45 4.28 1.00 10.95
N PRO A 46 3.82 1.77 11.96
CA PRO A 46 4.27 3.13 12.19
C PRO A 46 5.76 3.17 12.58
N GLN A 47 6.46 4.24 12.19
CA GLN A 47 7.80 4.51 12.72
C GLN A 47 7.78 4.55 14.25
N GLY A 48 8.70 3.82 14.87
CA GLY A 48 8.84 3.70 16.33
C GLY A 48 8.00 2.60 16.99
N ALA A 49 7.07 1.96 16.26
CA ALA A 49 6.26 0.88 16.81
C ALA A 49 7.02 -0.44 16.96
N VAL A 50 8.05 -0.65 16.15
CA VAL A 50 8.93 -1.83 16.20
C VAL A 50 10.38 -1.36 16.11
N LEU A 51 11.17 -1.73 17.11
CA LEU A 51 12.59 -1.47 17.21
C LEU A 51 13.32 -2.81 17.32
N ASP A 52 14.32 -3.03 16.47
CA ASP A 52 15.17 -4.22 16.49
C ASP A 52 16.63 -3.81 16.37
N ALA A 53 17.47 -4.23 17.32
CA ALA A 53 18.88 -3.83 17.40
C ALA A 53 19.15 -2.31 17.28
N GLY A 54 18.18 -1.46 17.66
CA GLY A 54 18.28 0.01 17.55
C GLY A 54 17.77 0.58 16.23
N GLU A 55 17.42 -0.27 15.26
CA GLU A 55 16.83 0.13 13.99
C GLU A 55 15.30 0.13 14.04
N THR A 56 14.69 1.12 13.38
CA THR A 56 13.23 1.23 13.28
C THR A 56 12.71 0.45 12.10
N HIS A 57 11.87 -0.55 12.36
CA HIS A 57 11.17 -1.27 11.30
C HIS A 57 9.79 -0.66 11.11
N TYR A 58 9.51 -0.16 9.90
CA TYR A 58 8.25 0.49 9.56
C TYR A 58 7.85 0.21 8.12
N THR A 59 6.59 0.45 7.79
CA THR A 59 6.11 0.33 6.40
C THR A 59 6.60 1.53 5.59
N GLN A 60 7.50 1.32 4.63
CA GLN A 60 8.02 2.42 3.80
C GLN A 60 7.06 2.85 2.70
N TYR A 61 6.34 1.90 2.11
CA TYR A 61 5.30 2.13 1.11
C TYR A 61 4.34 0.94 1.06
N GLN A 62 3.19 1.15 0.44
CA GLN A 62 2.23 0.12 0.08
C GLN A 62 2.08 0.08 -1.45
N LEU A 63 1.86 -1.10 -2.02
CA LEU A 63 1.67 -1.31 -3.45
C LEU A 63 0.46 -2.21 -3.70
N VAL A 64 -0.40 -1.80 -4.62
CA VAL A 64 -1.45 -2.64 -5.21
C VAL A 64 -1.21 -2.75 -6.71
N MET A 65 -1.23 -3.97 -7.23
CA MET A 65 -1.07 -4.26 -8.66
C MET A 65 -2.42 -4.70 -9.22
N GLU A 66 -2.82 -4.07 -10.32
CA GLU A 66 -4.06 -4.34 -11.04
C GLU A 66 -3.68 -4.88 -12.43
N SER A 67 -4.13 -6.08 -12.76
CA SER A 67 -3.63 -6.83 -13.92
C SER A 67 -4.39 -6.53 -15.22
N LYS A 68 -5.65 -6.13 -15.17
CA LYS A 68 -6.49 -5.85 -16.35
C LYS A 68 -5.98 -4.64 -17.12
N GLU A 69 -5.68 -3.55 -16.41
CA GLU A 69 -5.12 -2.32 -16.97
C GLU A 69 -3.60 -2.22 -16.80
N ARG A 70 -2.96 -3.26 -16.24
CA ARG A 70 -1.51 -3.34 -16.00
C ARG A 70 -1.02 -2.11 -15.23
N SER A 71 -1.66 -1.83 -14.11
CA SER A 71 -1.43 -0.62 -13.33
C SER A 71 -0.86 -0.92 -11.94
N TYR A 72 0.10 -0.12 -11.52
CA TYR A 72 0.70 -0.11 -10.19
C TYR A 72 0.17 1.10 -9.44
N TYR A 73 -0.32 0.88 -8.22
CA TYR A 73 -0.81 1.92 -7.32
C TYR A 73 0.06 1.93 -6.07
N ILE A 74 0.82 3.01 -5.89
CA ILE A 74 1.84 3.14 -4.84
C ILE A 74 1.39 4.21 -3.85
N LYS A 75 1.48 3.91 -2.55
CA LYS A 75 1.24 4.86 -1.46
C LYS A 75 2.48 4.92 -0.55
N PRO A 76 3.33 5.96 -0.68
CA PRO A 76 4.49 6.16 0.19
C PRO A 76 4.08 6.43 1.64
N TYR A 77 4.95 6.16 2.61
CA TYR A 77 4.65 6.38 4.03
C TYR A 77 4.32 7.84 4.38
N PHE A 78 5.09 8.80 3.86
CA PHE A 78 4.96 10.22 4.20
C PHE A 78 3.91 10.97 3.37
N SER A 79 3.12 10.25 2.57
CA SER A 79 2.08 10.85 1.74
C SER A 79 0.79 10.04 1.80
N ASN A 80 -0.34 10.73 1.88
CA ASN A 80 -1.66 10.10 1.71
C ASN A 80 -2.10 10.03 0.24
N GLN A 81 -1.25 10.46 -0.69
CA GLN A 81 -1.53 10.38 -2.12
C GLN A 81 -1.24 8.97 -2.67
N ILE A 82 -2.13 8.50 -3.53
CA ILE A 82 -1.93 7.27 -4.31
C ILE A 82 -1.38 7.67 -5.68
N PHE A 83 -0.21 7.14 -6.03
CA PHE A 83 0.44 7.33 -7.31
C PHE A 83 0.12 6.14 -8.22
N LYS A 84 -0.25 6.40 -9.47
CA LYS A 84 -0.54 5.37 -10.46
C LYS A 84 0.53 5.36 -11.55
N ILE A 85 1.02 4.17 -11.90
CA ILE A 85 1.83 3.93 -13.09
C ILE A 85 1.11 2.89 -13.93
N LYS A 86 0.84 3.19 -15.21
CA LYS A 86 0.34 2.19 -16.16
C LYS A 86 1.54 1.64 -16.95
N LEU A 87 1.70 0.32 -16.96
CA LEU A 87 2.70 -0.35 -17.79
C LEU A 87 2.19 -0.37 -19.22
N THR A 88 2.67 0.59 -20.02
CA THR A 88 2.41 0.67 -21.46
C THR A 88 3.42 -0.19 -22.22
N GLU A 89 3.11 -0.55 -23.47
CA GLU A 89 4.06 -1.26 -24.34
C GLU A 89 5.37 -0.49 -24.51
N ASP A 90 5.31 0.84 -24.58
CA ASP A 90 6.49 1.71 -24.69
C ASP A 90 7.42 1.61 -23.47
N ILE A 91 6.88 1.29 -22.28
CA ILE A 91 7.70 1.05 -21.09
C ILE A 91 8.21 -0.38 -21.08
N LEU A 92 7.37 -1.35 -21.46
CA LEU A 92 7.67 -2.78 -21.41
C LEU A 92 8.66 -3.25 -22.48
N SER A 93 8.73 -2.56 -23.62
CA SER A 93 9.58 -2.94 -24.76
C SER A 93 10.99 -2.32 -24.71
N LYS A 94 11.33 -1.56 -23.66
CA LYS A 94 12.66 -0.96 -23.52
C LYS A 94 13.71 -2.00 -23.15
N ASN A 95 14.86 -1.91 -23.80
CA ASN A 95 16.04 -2.71 -23.47
C ASN A 95 16.76 -2.24 -22.20
N GLU A 96 16.44 -1.04 -21.70
CA GLU A 96 17.04 -0.43 -20.53
C GLU A 96 15.99 -0.16 -19.44
N MET A 97 16.43 -0.14 -18.19
CA MET A 97 15.58 0.10 -17.04
C MET A 97 15.00 1.52 -17.05
N THR A 98 13.70 1.63 -16.80
CA THR A 98 13.03 2.93 -16.64
C THR A 98 12.87 3.24 -15.16
N PHE A 99 13.43 4.37 -14.71
CA PHE A 99 13.25 4.89 -13.36
C PHE A 99 12.21 5.99 -13.36
N LEU A 100 11.20 5.86 -12.50
CA LEU A 100 10.11 6.84 -12.36
C LEU A 100 10.17 7.44 -10.95
N PRO A 101 10.57 8.73 -10.80
CA PRO A 101 10.61 9.35 -9.49
C PRO A 101 9.20 9.64 -8.97
N ILE A 102 9.00 9.46 -7.66
CA ILE A 102 7.76 9.80 -6.97
C ILE A 102 8.07 10.89 -5.95
N ASN A 103 7.45 12.07 -6.08
CA ASN A 103 7.45 13.05 -5.00
C ASN A 103 6.50 12.54 -3.90
N HIS A 104 7.10 12.07 -2.81
CA HIS A 104 6.42 11.46 -1.67
C HIS A 104 6.28 12.41 -0.47
N GLU A 105 6.45 13.71 -0.70
CA GLU A 105 6.17 14.72 0.31
C GLU A 105 4.68 14.78 0.64
N LEU A 106 4.39 15.22 1.87
CA LEU A 106 3.03 15.45 2.32
C LEU A 106 2.42 16.60 1.52
N LYS A 107 1.33 16.34 0.80
CA LYS A 107 0.53 17.39 0.16
C LYS A 107 -0.70 17.68 1.01
N ILE A 108 -0.86 18.96 1.37
CA ILE A 108 -2.00 19.47 2.13
C ILE A 108 -2.79 20.36 1.19
N THR A 109 -4.08 20.08 1.02
CA THR A 109 -5.00 20.95 0.29
C THR A 109 -5.68 21.87 1.31
N SER A 110 -5.41 23.18 1.26
CA SER A 110 -6.19 24.16 2.03
C SER A 110 -7.59 24.26 1.42
N ILE A 111 -8.59 24.30 2.28
CA ILE A 111 -10.00 24.51 1.90
C ILE A 111 -10.46 25.95 2.14
N GLN A 112 -9.52 26.84 2.53
CA GLN A 112 -9.68 28.27 2.78
C GLN A 112 -8.45 29.04 2.32
#